data_AF-A0A8E8KB36-F1
#
_entry.id   AF-A0A8E8KB36-F1
#
_cell.length_a   1.000
_cell.length_b   1.000
_cell.length_c   1.000
_cell.angle_alpha   90.00
_cell.angle_beta   90.00
_cell.angle_gamma   90.00
#
_symmetry.space_group_name_H-M   'P 1'
#
loop_
_entity.id
_entity.type
_entity.pdbx_description
1 polymer ?
#
loop_
_entity_poly.entity_id
_entity_poly.type
_entity_poly.pdbx_seq_one_letter_code
_entity_poly.pdbx_strand_id
1 'polypeptide(L)'
;MEIERAREDALVAAVAGATTVALALLSSFTGVVSVATLPTLAPLAVYALYLFSRKGGPYGAVDTARNWAVAAVVAGVVVIGVSAVF
;
A
#
# COMPACT_ATOMS: atom_id res chain seq x y z
N MET A 1 -9.27 -14.73 19.74
CA MET A 1 -9.16 -13.58 18.82
C MET A 1 -7.76 -13.02 18.95
N GLU A 2 -6.95 -13.10 17.91
CA GLU A 2 -7.04 -12.18 16.77
C GLU A 2 -6.58 -10.75 17.06
N ILE A 3 -6.35 -10.31 18.31
CA ILE A 3 -5.99 -8.89 18.55
C ILE A 3 -4.65 -8.49 17.91
N GLU A 4 -3.63 -9.36 17.98
CA GLU A 4 -2.34 -9.11 17.33
C GLU A 4 -2.50 -9.17 15.80
N ARG A 5 -3.28 -10.12 15.29
CA ARG A 5 -3.59 -10.20 13.85
C ARG A 5 -4.37 -8.98 13.37
N ALA A 6 -5.31 -8.48 14.16
CA ALA A 6 -6.10 -7.29 13.88
C ALA A 6 -5.22 -6.04 13.96
N ARG A 7 -4.26 -5.99 14.88
CA ARG A 7 -3.26 -4.92 14.97
C ARG A 7 -2.36 -4.90 13.74
N GLU A 8 -1.87 -6.06 13.33
CA GLU A 8 -1.07 -6.22 12.11
C GLU A 8 -1.88 -5.84 10.87
N ASP A 9 -3.14 -6.27 10.78
CA ASP A 9 -4.06 -5.92 9.70
C ASP A 9 -4.33 -4.42 9.64
N ALA A 10 -4.67 -3.82 10.79
CA ALA A 10 -4.88 -2.38 10.92
C ALA A 10 -3.62 -1.57 10.53
N LEU A 11 -2.42 -2.07 10.84
CA LEU A 11 -1.17 -1.44 10.45
C LEU A 11 -1.00 -1.43 8.93
N VAL A 12 -1.20 -2.56 8.24
CA VAL A 12 -1.06 -2.63 6.77
C VAL A 12 -2.15 -1.81 6.11
N ALA A 13 -3.40 -1.91 6.59
CA ALA A 13 -4.54 -1.14 6.10
C ALA A 13 -4.31 0.37 6.23
N ALA A 14 -3.86 0.82 7.41
CA ALA A 14 -3.59 2.23 7.68
C ALA A 14 -2.47 2.77 6.79
N VAL A 15 -1.39 2.00 6.59
CA VAL A 15 -0.28 2.42 5.73
C VAL A 15 -0.69 2.47 4.27
N ALA A 16 -1.43 1.47 3.77
CA ALA A 16 -1.97 1.47 2.41
C ALA A 16 -2.94 2.64 2.17
N GLY A 17 -3.85 2.88 3.12
CA GLY A 17 -4.78 4.01 3.07
C GLY A 17 -4.07 5.36 3.11
N ALA A 18 -3.13 5.55 4.05
CA ALA A 18 -2.35 6.78 4.17
C ALA A 18 -1.51 7.05 2.92
N THR A 19 -0.89 6.02 2.33
CA THR A 19 -0.12 6.16 1.08
C THR A 19 -1.03 6.56 -0.08
N THR A 20 -2.22 5.97 -0.18
CA THR A 20 -3.22 6.34 -1.20
C THR A 20 -3.68 7.79 -1.06
N VAL A 21 -3.97 8.22 0.17
CA VAL A 21 -4.31 9.62 0.46
C VAL A 21 -3.15 10.55 0.11
N ALA A 22 -1.92 10.18 0.47
CA ALA A 22 -0.74 10.97 0.12
C ALA A 22 -0.56 11.13 -1.40
N LEU A 23 -0.77 10.06 -2.19
CA LEU A 23 -0.76 10.13 -3.65
C LEU A 23 -1.82 11.09 -4.20
N ALA A 24 -3.05 10.99 -3.70
CA ALA A 24 -4.14 11.86 -4.12
C ALA A 24 -3.84 13.33 -3.79
N LEU A 25 -3.38 13.62 -2.57
CA LEU A 25 -2.97 14.96 -2.17
C LEU A 25 -1.82 15.48 -3.04
N LEU A 26 -0.78 14.67 -3.25
CA LEU A 26 0.36 15.06 -4.07
C LEU A 26 -0.10 15.44 -5.49
N SER A 27 -0.95 14.60 -6.10
CA SER A 27 -1.49 14.84 -7.44
C SER A 27 -2.38 16.08 -7.50
N SER A 28 -3.17 16.37 -6.46
CA SER A 28 -4.07 17.52 -6.43
C SER A 28 -3.35 18.84 -6.14
N PHE A 29 -2.32 18.85 -5.30
CA PHE A 29 -1.73 20.09 -4.78
C PHE A 29 -0.45 20.52 -5.47
N THR A 30 0.33 19.60 -6.05
CA THR A 30 1.63 19.99 -6.61
C THR A 30 1.57 20.42 -8.07
N GLY A 31 0.65 19.86 -8.86
CA GLY A 31 0.62 20.06 -10.32
C GLY A 31 1.87 19.56 -11.06
N VAL A 32 2.87 19.04 -10.33
CA VAL A 32 4.14 18.52 -10.85
C VAL A 32 3.99 17.08 -11.33
N VAL A 33 3.13 16.30 -10.67
CA VAL A 33 2.88 14.89 -10.99
C VAL A 33 1.37 14.68 -11.08
N SER A 34 0.88 14.28 -12.26
CA SER A 34 -0.51 13.89 -12.47
C SER A 34 -0.64 12.38 -12.35
N VAL A 35 -1.30 11.90 -11.30
CA VAL A 35 -1.50 10.46 -11.08
C VAL A 35 -2.93 10.11 -11.47
N ALA A 36 -3.08 9.21 -12.44
CA ALA A 36 -4.40 8.70 -12.82
C ALA A 36 -5.07 7.94 -11.65
N THR A 37 -6.41 7.97 -11.61
CA THR A 37 -7.22 7.42 -10.51
C THR A 37 -7.03 5.92 -10.29
N LEU A 38 -6.69 5.15 -11.32
CA LEU A 38 -6.44 3.70 -11.15
C LEU A 38 -5.08 3.44 -10.46
N PRO A 39 -3.96 4.02 -10.94
CA PRO A 39 -2.68 3.93 -10.24
C PRO A 39 -2.68 4.38 -8.78
N THR A 40 -3.49 5.38 -8.40
CA THR A 40 -3.55 5.82 -6.99
C THR A 40 -4.03 4.72 -6.04
N LEU A 41 -4.75 3.70 -6.53
CA LEU A 41 -5.24 2.58 -5.73
C LEU A 41 -4.20 1.46 -5.54
N ALA A 42 -3.01 1.56 -6.14
CA ALA A 42 -1.98 0.53 -6.05
C ALA A 42 -1.60 0.15 -4.59
N PRO A 43 -1.47 1.10 -3.64
CA PRO A 43 -1.21 0.73 -2.24
C PRO A 43 -2.35 -0.09 -1.61
N LEU A 44 -3.62 0.15 -2.01
CA LEU A 44 -4.76 -0.66 -1.55
C LEU A 44 -4.74 -2.07 -2.15
N ALA A 45 -4.28 -2.22 -3.40
CA ALA A 45 -4.09 -3.53 -4.00
C ALA A 45 -3.05 -4.35 -3.22
N VAL A 46 -1.98 -3.72 -2.70
CA VAL A 46 -1.02 -4.38 -1.81
C VAL A 46 -1.68 -4.89 -0.54
N TYR A 47 -2.56 -4.09 0.08
CA TYR A 47 -3.33 -4.54 1.25
C TYR A 47 -4.27 -5.70 0.91
N ALA A 48 -4.95 -5.67 -0.24
CA ALA A 48 -5.78 -6.78 -0.68
C ALA A 48 -4.95 -8.07 -0.84
N LEU A 49 -3.78 -7.99 -1.45
CA LEU A 49 -2.86 -9.14 -1.59
C LEU A 49 -2.39 -9.66 -0.24
N TYR A 50 -2.09 -8.78 0.73
CA TYR A 50 -1.77 -9.16 2.10
C TYR A 50 -2.88 -10.01 2.74
N LEU A 51 -4.15 -9.60 2.59
CA LEU A 51 -5.30 -10.34 3.12
C LEU A 51 -5.42 -11.75 2.53
N PHE A 52 -5.08 -11.93 1.25
CA PHE A 52 -5.11 -13.24 0.59
C PHE A 52 -3.90 -14.09 0.92
N SER A 53 -2.70 -13.50 1.03
CA SER A 53 -1.46 -14.22 1.43
C SER A 53 -1.61 -14.88 2.78
N ARG A 54 -2.18 -14.16 3.77
CA ARG A 54 -2.27 -14.65 5.14
C ARG A 54 -3.39 -15.65 5.42
N LYS A 55 -4.22 -16.00 4.43
CA LYS A 55 -5.40 -16.87 4.60
C LYS A 55 -5.16 -18.39 4.55
N GLY A 56 -3.94 -18.90 4.33
CA GLY A 56 -3.78 -20.37 4.36
C GLY A 56 -2.44 -21.02 4.02
N GLY A 57 -1.32 -20.30 3.95
CA GLY A 57 -0.01 -20.89 3.66
C GLY A 57 0.96 -20.80 4.85
N PRO A 58 2.01 -21.65 4.91
CA PRO A 58 3.10 -21.44 5.85
C PRO A 58 3.71 -20.05 5.60
N TYR A 59 3.62 -19.17 6.59
CA TYR A 59 4.18 -17.82 6.51
C TYR A 59 5.68 -17.94 6.22
N GLY A 60 6.10 -17.54 5.02
CA GLY A 60 7.52 -17.42 4.73
C GLY A 60 8.15 -16.39 5.69
N ALA A 61 9.45 -16.50 5.98
CA ALA A 61 10.13 -15.57 6.88
C ALA A 61 10.01 -14.09 6.46
N VAL A 62 9.61 -13.83 5.22
CA VAL A 62 9.39 -12.52 4.63
C VAL A 62 7.93 -12.04 4.67
N ASP A 63 6.95 -12.89 5.00
CA ASP A 63 5.52 -12.57 5.02
C ASP A 63 5.09 -11.96 6.37
N THR A 64 5.70 -10.82 6.70
CA THR A 64 5.41 -10.07 7.93
C THR A 64 4.58 -8.83 7.62
N ALA A 65 3.69 -8.42 8.53
CA ALA A 65 2.88 -7.21 8.37
C ALA A 65 3.73 -5.96 8.12
N ARG A 66 4.91 -5.89 8.75
CA ARG A 66 5.88 -4.83 8.51
C ARG A 66 6.35 -4.77 7.06
N ASN A 67 6.68 -5.92 6.45
CA ASN A 67 7.13 -5.95 5.06
C ASN A 67 6.01 -5.57 4.10
N TRP A 68 4.77 -5.96 4.37
CA TRP A 68 3.60 -5.55 3.58
C TRP A 68 3.29 -4.06 3.69
N ALA A 69 3.44 -3.47 4.88
CA ALA A 69 3.35 -2.02 5.05
C ALA A 69 4.43 -1.28 4.25
N VAL A 70 5.68 -1.76 4.28
CA VAL A 70 6.75 -1.21 3.44
C VAL A 70 6.43 -1.39 1.95
N ALA A 71 5.91 -2.54 1.53
CA ALA A 71 5.51 -2.78 0.15
C ALA A 71 4.42 -1.80 -0.33
N ALA A 72 3.46 -1.44 0.53
CA ALA A 72 2.43 -0.46 0.20
C ALA A 72 3.03 0.94 -0.04
N VAL A 73 4.00 1.35 0.78
CA VAL A 73 4.75 2.60 0.58
C VAL A 73 5.57 2.55 -0.71
N VAL A 74 6.29 1.45 -0.95
CA VAL A 74 7.09 1.25 -2.16
C VAL A 74 6.21 1.31 -3.42
N ALA A 75 5.02 0.70 -3.39
CA ALA A 75 4.07 0.81 -4.49
C ALA A 75 3.68 2.27 -4.77
N GLY A 76 3.46 3.08 -3.72
CA GLY A 76 3.22 4.51 -3.89
C GLY A 76 4.41 5.25 -4.51
N VAL A 77 5.63 4.97 -4.08
CA VAL A 77 6.85 5.55 -4.67
C VAL A 77 6.99 5.18 -6.14
N VAL A 78 6.72 3.92 -6.50
CA VAL A 78 6.74 3.44 -7.89
C VAL A 78 5.70 4.18 -8.73
N VAL A 79 4.48 4.36 -8.22
CA VAL A 79 3.43 5.13 -8.91
C VAL A 79 3.89 6.56 -9.20
N ILE A 80 4.48 7.24 -8.22
CA ILE A 80 5.04 8.60 -8.41
C ILE A 80 6.13 8.58 -9.48
N GLY A 81 7.08 7.65 -9.39
CA GLY A 81 8.19 7.53 -10.33
C GLY A 81 7.71 7.30 -11.76
N VAL A 82 6.74 6.40 -11.96
CA VAL A 82 6.14 6.15 -13.27
C VAL A 82 5.40 7.39 -13.79
N SER A 83 4.59 8.03 -12.95
CA SER A 83 3.84 9.25 -13.33
C SER A 83 4.72 10.47 -13.60
N ALA A 84 5.98 10.49 -13.16
CA ALA A 84 6.92 11.58 -13.44
C ALA A 84 7.72 11.38 -14.75
N VAL A 85 7.69 10.18 -15.33
CA VAL A 85 8.43 9.84 -16.56
C VAL A 85 7.58 10.01 -17.82
N PHE A 86 6.25 9.99 -17.69
CA PHE A 86 5.28 10.16 -18.77
C PHE A 86 4.57 11.51 -18.66
#